data_AF-A0A922W5E7-F1
#
_entry.id   AF-A0A922W5E7-F1
#
_cell.length_a   1.000
_cell.length_b   1.000
_cell.length_c   1.000
_cell.angle_alpha   90.00
_cell.angle_beta   90.00
_cell.angle_gamma   90.00
#
_symmetry.space_group_name_H-M   'P 1'
#
loop_
_entity.id
_entity.type
_entity.pdbx_description
1 polymer ?
#
loop_
_entity_poly.entity_id
_entity_poly.type
_entity_poly.pdbx_seq_one_letter_code
_entity_poly.pdbx_strand_id
1 'polypeptide(L)'
;MRDEVDSAGQRRAHRRRLLFIPGYDPRSPAAYHRLWTEEAPKQAAVSGAVIEVGRKRADGDHALGWTVQTVMNGRAAETRVTLLRWDDLVRAWWLRGERRVLAAVPRWVAAMARAGVYGLTRREARALWLCLMTPPVILGGLVALMALLALAAGLVTPWAALPVVAAAPFVIVWLWKRIDAAVSCGWVSQCFSYMARIAANPPPEQAARCDLFAERLIAAVDEGWADEVVLTGFSLGGNQAVRVLARALEIRPDLGRGPTAVSLLTLGQGLCIQAALGDETFRAALRAVEAEGSVGWVDATSASDPASACTIHALHGVVAQPDPNRPVRRAPRFHRLLTDEHFRAIRRDPLAFHFQYLKAVDLPGGYDWFALAAGPDFLVERSRA
;
A
#
# COMPACT_ATOMS: atom_id res chain seq x y z
N MET A 1 -11.24 13.16 -27.30
CA MET A 1 -10.82 11.76 -27.42
C MET A 1 -11.82 11.09 -28.35
N ARG A 2 -11.44 10.83 -29.60
CA ARG A 2 -12.36 10.28 -30.61
C ARG A 2 -12.52 8.79 -30.36
N ASP A 3 -13.76 8.31 -30.34
CA ASP A 3 -14.06 6.88 -30.31
C ASP A 3 -13.49 6.25 -31.59
N GLU A 4 -12.35 5.57 -31.50
CA GLU A 4 -11.81 4.78 -32.60
C GLU A 4 -12.64 3.52 -32.75
N VAL A 5 -13.31 3.40 -33.89
CA VAL A 5 -14.08 2.24 -34.30
C VAL A 5 -13.15 1.35 -35.13
N ASP A 6 -13.13 0.05 -34.86
CA ASP A 6 -12.34 -0.90 -35.64
C ASP A 6 -12.91 -1.09 -37.06
N SER A 7 -12.19 -1.84 -37.90
CA SER A 7 -12.60 -2.12 -39.28
C SER A 7 -13.94 -2.87 -39.41
N ALA A 8 -14.52 -3.36 -38.32
CA ALA A 8 -15.80 -4.06 -38.26
C ALA A 8 -16.94 -3.21 -37.65
N GLY A 9 -16.70 -1.93 -37.33
CA GLY A 9 -17.73 -1.06 -36.78
C GLY A 9 -17.90 -1.16 -35.25
N GLN A 10 -17.04 -1.90 -34.55
CA GLN A 10 -17.06 -2.01 -33.08
C GLN A 10 -16.12 -1.00 -32.43
N ARG A 11 -16.52 -0.41 -31.28
CA ARG A 11 -15.62 0.43 -30.48
C ARG A 11 -14.37 -0.40 -30.12
N ARG A 12 -13.19 0.07 -30.50
CA ARG A 12 -11.91 -0.54 -30.15
C ARG A 12 -11.83 -0.71 -28.62
N ALA A 13 -11.36 -1.89 -28.17
CA ALA A 13 -11.13 -2.14 -26.75
C ALA A 13 -10.10 -1.15 -26.18
N HIS A 14 -10.37 -0.61 -24.99
CA HIS A 14 -9.41 0.24 -24.28
C HIS A 14 -8.17 -0.59 -23.89
N ARG A 15 -6.99 -0.10 -24.24
CA ARG A 15 -5.72 -0.78 -23.96
C ARG A 15 -5.00 -0.12 -22.80
N ARG A 16 -4.74 -0.88 -21.74
CA ARG A 16 -4.06 -0.41 -20.54
C ARG A 16 -2.80 -1.21 -20.22
N ARG A 17 -1.73 -0.51 -19.86
CA ARG A 17 -0.58 -1.11 -19.15
C ARG A 17 -0.73 -0.80 -17.66
N LEU A 18 -0.77 -1.81 -16.82
CA LEU A 18 -0.85 -1.65 -15.36
C LEU A 18 0.48 -2.09 -14.73
N LEU A 19 1.27 -1.14 -14.25
CA LEU A 19 2.48 -1.41 -13.48
C LEU A 19 2.13 -1.39 -11.99
N PHE A 20 2.13 -2.55 -11.34
CA PHE A 20 1.68 -2.69 -9.96
C PHE A 20 2.84 -2.95 -9.00
N ILE A 21 3.05 -2.04 -8.04
CA ILE A 21 4.02 -2.20 -6.95
C ILE A 21 3.26 -2.61 -5.67
N PRO A 22 3.51 -3.83 -5.15
CA PRO A 22 2.87 -4.32 -3.93
C PRO A 22 3.40 -3.59 -2.67
N GLY A 23 2.71 -3.77 -1.55
CA GLY A 23 3.14 -3.27 -0.24
C GLY A 23 4.41 -3.95 0.28
N TYR A 24 4.83 -3.55 1.49
CA TYR A 24 5.94 -4.18 2.22
C TYR A 24 5.48 -5.54 2.79
N ASP A 25 5.38 -6.53 1.92
CA ASP A 25 4.86 -7.86 2.23
C ASP A 25 5.78 -8.95 1.65
N PRO A 26 6.27 -9.91 2.48
CA PRO A 26 7.09 -11.02 2.01
C PRO A 26 6.29 -12.08 1.23
N ARG A 27 5.00 -11.91 0.97
CA ARG A 27 4.24 -12.80 0.07
C ARG A 27 4.95 -12.98 -1.26
N SER A 28 4.77 -14.15 -1.87
CA SER A 28 5.34 -14.40 -3.19
C SER A 28 4.60 -13.56 -4.24
N PRO A 29 5.28 -13.12 -5.31
CA PRO A 29 4.64 -12.45 -6.45
C PRO A 29 3.42 -13.21 -7.00
N ALA A 30 3.50 -14.55 -6.99
CA ALA A 30 2.41 -15.43 -7.40
C ALA A 30 1.15 -15.31 -6.53
N ALA A 31 1.26 -14.85 -5.29
CA ALA A 31 0.10 -14.64 -4.42
C ALA A 31 -0.78 -13.49 -4.91
N TYR A 32 -0.20 -12.45 -5.52
CA TYR A 32 -0.97 -11.35 -6.11
C TYR A 32 -1.73 -11.80 -7.35
N HIS A 33 -1.12 -12.62 -8.22
CA HIS A 33 -1.86 -13.22 -9.33
C HIS A 33 -3.01 -14.12 -8.84
N ARG A 34 -2.79 -14.91 -7.78
CA ARG A 34 -3.88 -15.69 -7.16
C ARG A 34 -5.02 -14.81 -6.65
N LEU A 35 -4.69 -13.69 -6.02
CA LEU A 35 -5.69 -12.72 -5.56
C LEU A 35 -6.57 -12.26 -6.73
N TRP A 36 -5.98 -11.94 -7.87
CA TRP A 36 -6.76 -11.60 -9.07
C TRP A 36 -7.67 -12.75 -9.52
N THR A 37 -7.15 -13.98 -9.59
CA THR A 37 -7.95 -15.13 -10.05
C THR A 37 -9.08 -15.52 -9.07
N GLU A 38 -8.88 -15.31 -7.78
CA GLU A 38 -9.87 -15.65 -6.74
C GLU A 38 -10.93 -14.56 -6.57
N GLU A 39 -10.56 -13.29 -6.77
CA GLU A 39 -11.43 -12.15 -6.50
C GLU A 39 -12.16 -11.63 -7.76
N ALA A 40 -11.60 -11.82 -8.97
CA ALA A 40 -12.27 -11.44 -10.22
C ALA A 40 -13.69 -12.03 -10.38
N PRO A 41 -13.91 -13.35 -10.20
CA PRO A 41 -15.26 -13.92 -10.33
C PRO A 41 -16.23 -13.42 -9.25
N LYS A 42 -15.72 -13.10 -8.05
CA LYS A 42 -16.54 -12.49 -6.98
C LYS A 42 -16.99 -11.09 -7.37
N GLN A 43 -16.07 -10.28 -7.90
CA GLN A 43 -16.40 -8.93 -8.36
C GLN A 43 -17.35 -8.96 -9.57
N ALA A 44 -17.14 -9.90 -10.51
CA ALA A 44 -18.02 -10.12 -11.65
C ALA A 44 -19.46 -10.42 -11.22
N ALA A 45 -19.65 -11.25 -10.18
CA ALA A 45 -20.97 -11.57 -9.64
C ALA A 45 -21.71 -10.36 -9.07
N VAL A 46 -20.97 -9.37 -8.54
CA VAL A 46 -21.56 -8.15 -7.94
C VAL A 46 -21.79 -7.06 -8.98
N SER A 47 -20.88 -6.91 -9.95
CA SER A 47 -20.90 -5.82 -10.94
C SER A 47 -21.62 -6.19 -12.24
N GLY A 48 -21.83 -7.48 -12.52
CA GLY A 48 -22.29 -7.97 -13.81
C GLY A 48 -21.22 -7.88 -14.92
N ALA A 49 -19.98 -7.55 -14.58
CA ALA A 49 -18.88 -7.47 -15.52
C ALA A 49 -18.36 -8.86 -15.94
N VAL A 50 -17.75 -8.93 -17.12
CA VAL A 50 -16.87 -10.05 -17.49
C VAL A 50 -15.44 -9.66 -17.11
N ILE A 51 -14.75 -10.51 -16.35
CA ILE A 51 -13.37 -10.27 -15.92
C ILE A 51 -12.58 -11.58 -16.09
N GLU A 52 -11.79 -11.68 -17.15
CA GLU A 52 -10.99 -12.86 -17.46
C GLU A 52 -9.53 -12.61 -17.14
N VAL A 53 -8.99 -13.38 -16.20
CA VAL A 53 -7.59 -13.28 -15.76
C VAL A 53 -6.74 -14.35 -16.43
N GLY A 54 -5.79 -13.93 -17.25
CA GLY A 54 -4.86 -14.80 -17.95
C GLY A 54 -3.82 -15.46 -17.04
N ARG A 55 -3.04 -16.39 -17.62
CA ARG A 55 -1.95 -17.06 -16.91
C ARG A 55 -0.81 -16.08 -16.61
N LYS A 56 -0.20 -16.23 -15.43
CA LYS A 56 1.03 -15.51 -15.09
C LYS A 56 2.21 -16.02 -15.91
N ARG A 57 3.13 -15.12 -16.24
CA ARG A 57 4.38 -15.37 -16.96
C ARG A 57 5.51 -14.53 -16.38
N ALA A 58 6.75 -14.99 -16.53
CA ALA A 58 7.90 -14.12 -16.28
C ALA A 58 7.86 -12.93 -17.25
N ASP A 59 8.23 -11.74 -16.78
CA ASP A 59 8.14 -10.48 -17.56
C ASP A 59 9.43 -9.68 -17.42
N GLY A 60 10.56 -10.35 -17.63
CA GLY A 60 11.91 -9.85 -17.37
C GLY A 60 12.28 -9.79 -15.88
N ASP A 61 13.41 -9.13 -15.60
CA ASP A 61 13.99 -9.07 -14.26
C ASP A 61 13.11 -8.31 -13.29
N HIS A 62 12.88 -8.88 -12.12
CA HIS A 62 12.04 -8.29 -11.08
C HIS A 62 10.62 -7.94 -11.56
N ALA A 63 10.03 -8.76 -12.43
CA ALA A 63 8.62 -8.62 -12.76
C ALA A 63 7.88 -9.94 -13.01
N LEU A 64 6.57 -9.89 -12.85
CA LEU A 64 5.63 -10.97 -13.15
C LEU A 64 4.44 -10.39 -13.92
N GLY A 65 4.19 -10.90 -15.11
CA GLY A 65 3.16 -10.38 -16.01
C GLY A 65 1.96 -11.30 -16.14
N TRP A 66 0.78 -10.74 -16.42
CA TRP A 66 -0.41 -11.44 -16.91
C TRP A 66 -1.27 -10.48 -17.72
N THR A 67 -2.29 -11.00 -18.38
CA THR A 67 -3.28 -10.19 -19.12
C THR A 67 -4.62 -10.31 -18.44
N VAL A 68 -5.41 -9.24 -18.46
CA VAL A 68 -6.79 -9.21 -17.99
C VAL A 68 -7.66 -8.66 -19.12
N GLN A 69 -8.70 -9.40 -19.50
CA GLN A 69 -9.71 -8.94 -20.45
C GLN A 69 -10.97 -8.62 -19.66
N THR A 70 -11.58 -7.46 -19.92
CA THR A 70 -12.82 -7.08 -19.25
C THR A 70 -13.88 -6.61 -20.23
N VAL A 71 -15.14 -6.85 -19.87
CA VAL A 71 -16.30 -6.18 -20.47
C VAL A 71 -17.12 -5.59 -19.34
N MET A 72 -17.17 -4.25 -19.28
CA MET A 72 -17.89 -3.50 -18.25
C MET A 72 -18.79 -2.48 -18.94
N ASN A 73 -20.08 -2.48 -18.60
CA ASN A 73 -21.08 -1.59 -19.23
C ASN A 73 -21.06 -1.64 -20.77
N GLY A 74 -20.89 -2.85 -21.33
CA GLY A 74 -20.84 -3.07 -22.79
C GLY A 74 -19.56 -2.59 -23.49
N ARG A 75 -18.55 -2.12 -22.75
CA ARG A 75 -17.25 -1.71 -23.32
C ARG A 75 -16.15 -2.68 -22.92
N ALA A 76 -15.32 -3.05 -23.90
CA ALA A 76 -14.21 -3.98 -23.71
C ALA A 76 -12.91 -3.25 -23.33
N ALA A 77 -12.05 -3.91 -22.55
CA ALA A 77 -10.69 -3.48 -22.27
C ALA A 77 -9.71 -4.65 -22.22
N GLU A 78 -8.51 -4.44 -22.76
CA GLU A 78 -7.35 -5.31 -22.57
C GLU A 78 -6.35 -4.62 -21.65
N THR A 79 -6.05 -5.26 -20.52
CA THR A 79 -5.02 -4.80 -19.60
C THR A 79 -3.86 -5.76 -19.52
N ARG A 80 -2.65 -5.27 -19.79
CA ARG A 80 -1.40 -6.00 -19.54
C ARG A 80 -0.88 -5.57 -18.18
N VAL A 81 -1.01 -6.46 -17.20
CA VAL A 81 -0.55 -6.24 -15.84
C VAL A 81 0.89 -6.71 -15.70
N THR A 82 1.74 -5.86 -15.17
CA THR A 82 3.11 -6.17 -14.79
C THR A 82 3.27 -5.85 -13.30
N LEU A 83 3.37 -6.88 -12.48
CA LEU A 83 3.73 -6.73 -11.08
C LEU A 83 5.23 -6.49 -10.97
N LEU A 84 5.59 -5.33 -10.46
CA LEU A 84 6.95 -4.87 -10.21
C LEU A 84 7.44 -5.45 -8.88
N ARG A 85 8.33 -6.44 -8.95
CA ARG A 85 8.77 -7.25 -7.82
C ARG A 85 9.86 -6.54 -7.04
N TRP A 86 9.60 -6.29 -5.77
CA TRP A 86 10.62 -5.85 -4.81
C TRP A 86 10.62 -6.73 -3.56
N ASP A 87 10.07 -7.94 -3.69
CA ASP A 87 9.91 -8.90 -2.59
C ASP A 87 11.25 -9.42 -2.07
N ASP A 88 12.29 -9.42 -2.91
CA ASP A 88 13.67 -9.68 -2.52
C ASP A 88 14.21 -8.61 -1.57
N LEU A 89 13.98 -7.32 -1.87
CA LEU A 89 14.31 -6.22 -0.98
C LEU A 89 13.47 -6.30 0.31
N VAL A 90 12.17 -6.55 0.20
CA VAL A 90 11.32 -6.73 1.39
C VAL A 90 11.88 -7.82 2.31
N ARG A 91 12.24 -8.99 1.77
CA ARG A 91 12.83 -10.11 2.53
C ARG A 91 14.19 -9.78 3.14
N ALA A 92 15.02 -9.02 2.45
CA ALA A 92 16.33 -8.60 2.97
C ALA A 92 16.19 -7.68 4.18
N TRP A 93 15.15 -6.83 4.18
CA TRP A 93 14.90 -5.85 5.24
C TRP A 93 14.01 -6.36 6.38
N TRP A 94 13.32 -7.49 6.15
CA TRP A 94 12.40 -8.12 7.10
C TRP A 94 13.11 -8.58 8.37
N LEU A 95 12.64 -8.13 9.53
CA LEU A 95 13.22 -8.55 10.80
C LEU A 95 12.90 -10.03 11.06
N ARG A 96 13.95 -10.85 11.16
CA ARG A 96 13.80 -12.30 11.43
C ARG A 96 13.68 -12.57 12.92
N GLY A 97 12.50 -13.04 13.33
CA GLY A 97 12.19 -13.49 14.68
C GLY A 97 11.75 -12.37 15.64
N GLU A 98 10.85 -12.72 16.56
CA GLU A 98 10.19 -11.77 17.46
C GLU A 98 11.14 -10.91 18.29
N ARG A 99 12.28 -11.48 18.72
CA ARG A 99 13.27 -10.73 19.50
C ARG A 99 13.74 -9.48 18.75
N ARG A 100 13.96 -9.58 17.43
CA ARG A 100 14.38 -8.44 16.61
C ARG A 100 13.24 -7.46 16.39
N VAL A 101 12.01 -7.96 16.21
CA VAL A 101 10.79 -7.13 16.07
C VAL A 101 10.58 -6.30 17.34
N LEU A 102 10.57 -6.95 18.51
CA LEU A 102 10.43 -6.30 19.82
C LEU A 102 11.54 -5.28 20.09
N ALA A 103 12.79 -5.63 19.79
CA ALA A 103 13.93 -4.72 19.94
C ALA A 103 13.88 -3.51 18.98
N ALA A 104 13.10 -3.59 17.89
CA ALA A 104 12.89 -2.47 16.99
C ALA A 104 11.78 -1.52 17.48
N VAL A 105 10.85 -1.97 18.34
CA VAL A 105 9.71 -1.17 18.81
C VAL A 105 10.13 0.18 19.39
N PRO A 106 11.04 0.25 20.38
CA PRO A 106 11.44 1.54 20.95
C PRO A 106 12.03 2.50 19.91
N ARG A 107 12.75 1.98 18.92
CA ARG A 107 13.41 2.80 17.89
C ARG A 107 12.42 3.46 16.95
N TRP A 108 11.48 2.69 16.40
CA TRP A 108 10.49 3.28 15.49
C TRP A 108 9.46 4.12 16.26
N VAL A 109 9.13 3.78 17.51
CA VAL A 109 8.29 4.64 18.38
C VAL A 109 8.95 6.00 18.59
N ALA A 110 10.25 6.03 18.92
CA ALA A 110 10.98 7.28 19.08
C ALA A 110 11.07 8.09 17.77
N ALA A 111 11.20 7.41 16.61
CA ALA A 111 11.18 8.08 15.31
C ALA A 111 9.82 8.74 15.02
N MET A 112 8.72 8.01 15.23
CA MET A 112 7.35 8.52 15.04
C MET A 112 7.03 9.67 16.00
N ALA A 113 7.51 9.60 17.25
CA ALA A 113 7.35 10.68 18.23
C ALA A 113 8.08 11.95 17.81
N ARG A 114 9.37 11.84 17.42
CA ARG A 114 10.15 12.99 16.95
C ARG A 114 9.57 13.62 15.70
N ALA A 115 8.99 12.81 14.82
CA ALA A 115 8.30 13.24 13.61
C ALA A 115 6.90 13.85 13.86
N GLY A 116 6.40 13.87 15.11
CA GLY A 116 5.07 14.39 15.44
C GLY A 116 3.89 13.53 14.93
N VAL A 117 4.16 12.31 14.44
CA VAL A 117 3.16 11.43 13.81
C VAL A 117 2.04 11.07 14.78
N TYR A 118 2.34 10.89 16.07
CA TYR A 118 1.31 10.61 17.07
C TYR A 118 0.30 11.74 17.25
N GLY A 119 0.76 13.00 17.23
CA GLY A 119 -0.12 14.16 17.33
C GLY A 119 -1.01 14.31 16.10
N LEU A 120 -0.39 14.15 14.92
CA LEU A 120 -1.09 14.19 13.62
C LEU A 120 -2.18 13.11 13.54
N THR A 121 -1.80 11.85 13.74
CA THR A 121 -2.73 10.72 13.58
C THR A 121 -3.82 10.70 14.64
N ARG A 122 -3.55 11.15 15.87
CA ARG A 122 -4.58 11.25 16.91
C ARG A 122 -5.71 12.22 16.53
N ARG A 123 -5.39 13.30 15.81
CA ARG A 123 -6.34 14.34 15.38
C ARG A 123 -7.08 13.93 14.11
N GLU A 124 -6.33 13.48 13.10
CA GLU A 124 -6.85 13.33 11.73
C GLU A 124 -7.12 11.86 11.32
N ALA A 125 -6.49 10.89 11.98
CA ALA A 125 -6.48 9.49 11.54
C ALA A 125 -6.56 8.51 12.72
N ARG A 126 -7.68 8.53 13.46
CA ARG A 126 -7.83 7.74 14.69
C ARG A 126 -7.61 6.23 14.52
N ALA A 127 -8.01 5.66 13.38
CA ALA A 127 -7.78 4.24 13.10
C ALA A 127 -6.29 3.91 12.99
N LEU A 128 -5.53 4.72 12.25
CA LEU A 128 -4.07 4.63 12.18
C LEU A 128 -3.41 4.87 13.53
N TRP A 129 -3.87 5.85 14.30
CA TRP A 129 -3.35 6.11 15.64
C TRP A 129 -3.48 4.88 16.55
N LEU A 130 -4.62 4.20 16.52
CA LEU A 130 -4.82 2.96 17.28
C LEU A 130 -3.87 1.85 16.79
N CYS A 131 -3.73 1.68 15.48
CA CYS A 131 -2.78 0.72 14.91
C CYS A 131 -1.34 0.99 15.37
N LEU A 132 -0.91 2.26 15.33
CA LEU A 132 0.42 2.72 15.72
C LEU A 132 0.68 2.57 17.23
N MET A 133 -0.34 2.74 18.08
CA MET A 133 -0.26 2.55 19.53
C MET A 133 -0.28 1.08 19.96
N THR A 134 -0.84 0.18 19.15
CA THR A 134 -1.11 -1.20 19.58
C THR A 134 0.18 -1.97 19.95
N PRO A 135 1.23 -2.03 19.12
CA PRO A 135 2.48 -2.68 19.48
C PRO A 135 3.18 -2.13 20.74
N PRO A 136 3.40 -0.80 20.91
CA PRO A 136 4.08 -0.28 22.10
C PRO A 136 3.25 -0.41 23.38
N VAL A 137 1.92 -0.30 23.31
CA VAL A 137 1.05 -0.50 24.49
C VAL A 137 1.12 -1.95 24.96
N ILE A 138 1.05 -2.92 24.05
CA ILE A 138 1.17 -4.34 24.40
C ILE A 138 2.55 -4.63 24.98
N LEU A 139 3.62 -4.21 24.31
CA LEU A 139 4.98 -4.45 24.80
C LEU A 139 5.23 -3.78 26.15
N GLY A 140 4.82 -2.52 26.31
CA GLY A 140 4.93 -1.78 27.56
C GLY A 140 4.13 -2.43 28.69
N GLY A 141 2.91 -2.90 28.41
CA GLY A 141 2.08 -3.62 29.37
C GLY A 141 2.70 -4.95 29.82
N LEU A 142 3.29 -5.72 28.90
CA LEU A 142 4.00 -6.96 29.22
C LEU A 142 5.26 -6.70 30.07
N VAL A 143 6.03 -5.66 29.74
CA VAL A 143 7.22 -5.26 30.53
C VAL A 143 6.80 -4.80 31.93
N ALA A 144 5.77 -3.96 32.04
CA ALA A 144 5.24 -3.49 33.31
C ALA A 144 4.71 -4.65 34.18
N LEU A 145 3.99 -5.59 33.57
CA LEU A 145 3.52 -6.80 34.26
C LEU A 145 4.69 -7.61 34.84
N MET A 146 5.73 -7.88 34.04
CA MET A 146 6.91 -8.62 34.52
C MET A 146 7.65 -7.86 35.64
N ALA A 147 7.74 -6.53 35.55
CA ALA A 147 8.35 -5.70 36.58
C ALA A 147 7.55 -5.73 37.90
N LEU A 148 6.23 -5.66 37.83
CA LEU A 148 5.35 -5.76 39.00
C LEU A 148 5.42 -7.14 39.66
N LEU A 149 5.48 -8.22 38.86
CA LEU A 149 5.66 -9.57 39.37
C LEU A 149 7.03 -9.74 40.06
N ALA A 150 8.09 -9.17 39.48
CA ALA A 150 9.42 -9.21 40.09
C ALA A 150 9.46 -8.43 41.41
N LEU A 151 8.80 -7.26 41.46
CA LEU A 151 8.67 -6.46 42.67
C LEU A 151 7.89 -7.21 43.75
N ALA A 152 6.73 -7.78 43.41
CA ALA A 152 5.90 -8.55 44.34
C ALA A 152 6.65 -9.78 44.90
N ALA A 153 7.41 -10.49 44.06
CA ALA A 153 8.27 -11.59 44.51
C ALA A 153 9.39 -11.08 45.44
N GLY A 154 10.01 -9.95 45.09
CA GLY A 154 11.05 -9.28 45.89
C GLY A 154 10.59 -8.86 47.29
N LEU A 155 9.31 -8.51 47.45
CA LEU A 155 8.70 -8.21 48.76
C LEU A 155 8.59 -9.44 49.66
N VAL A 156 8.55 -10.65 49.10
CA VAL A 156 8.60 -11.91 49.87
C VAL A 156 10.03 -12.18 50.32
N THR A 157 10.96 -12.24 49.36
CA THR A 157 12.41 -12.24 49.62
C THR A 157 13.14 -11.60 48.44
N PRO A 158 14.26 -10.87 48.65
CA PRO A 158 14.99 -10.23 47.55
C PRO A 158 15.42 -11.18 46.44
N TRP A 159 15.75 -12.43 46.79
CA TRP A 159 16.19 -13.47 45.85
C TRP A 159 15.07 -14.01 44.96
N ALA A 160 13.80 -13.92 45.38
CA ALA A 160 12.66 -14.41 44.62
C ALA A 160 12.38 -13.58 43.35
N ALA A 161 12.90 -12.35 43.27
CA ALA A 161 12.81 -11.53 42.06
C ALA A 161 13.71 -12.04 40.91
N LEU A 162 14.85 -12.67 41.23
CA LEU A 162 15.83 -13.13 40.24
C LEU A 162 15.25 -14.08 39.18
N PRO A 163 14.53 -15.17 39.52
CA PRO A 163 13.94 -16.05 38.51
C PRO A 163 12.90 -15.33 37.64
N VAL A 164 12.14 -14.38 38.19
CA VAL A 164 11.15 -13.60 37.43
C VAL A 164 11.84 -12.71 36.39
N VAL A 165 12.88 -11.99 36.80
CA VAL A 165 13.69 -11.14 35.91
C VAL A 165 14.37 -11.97 34.82
N ALA A 166 14.94 -13.13 35.18
CA ALA A 166 15.58 -14.03 34.23
C ALA A 166 14.59 -14.63 33.21
N ALA A 167 13.37 -14.95 33.64
CA ALA A 167 12.33 -15.51 32.77
C ALA A 167 11.61 -14.46 31.90
N ALA A 168 11.59 -13.18 32.32
CA ALA A 168 10.86 -12.11 31.66
C ALA A 168 11.04 -12.02 30.13
N PRO A 169 12.26 -12.00 29.55
CA PRO A 169 12.39 -11.90 28.10
C PRO A 169 11.76 -13.09 27.35
N PHE A 170 11.79 -14.29 27.92
CA PHE A 170 11.18 -15.48 27.32
C PHE A 170 9.65 -15.43 27.41
N VAL A 171 9.11 -15.06 28.58
CA VAL A 171 7.68 -14.90 28.81
C VAL A 171 7.10 -13.80 27.93
N ILE A 172 7.78 -12.66 27.81
CA ILE A 172 7.36 -11.55 26.95
C ILE A 172 7.32 -11.99 25.49
N VAL A 173 8.36 -12.66 24.97
CA VAL A 173 8.36 -13.17 23.59
C VAL A 173 7.24 -14.20 23.38
N TRP A 174 7.02 -15.09 24.35
CA TRP A 174 5.97 -16.10 24.26
C TRP A 174 4.56 -15.47 24.25
N LEU A 175 4.27 -14.55 25.18
CA LEU A 175 3.00 -13.82 25.23
C LEU A 175 2.79 -12.96 23.99
N TRP A 176 3.84 -12.27 23.53
CA TRP A 176 3.81 -11.48 22.30
C TRP A 176 3.35 -12.34 21.12
N LYS A 177 3.94 -13.53 20.89
CA LYS A 177 3.53 -14.43 19.81
C LYS A 177 2.05 -14.83 19.90
N ARG A 178 1.55 -15.05 21.12
CA ARG A 178 0.16 -15.45 21.35
C ARG A 178 -0.80 -14.30 21.04
N ILE A 179 -0.44 -13.08 21.40
CA ILE A 179 -1.21 -11.87 21.11
C ILE A 179 -1.13 -11.52 19.62
N ASP A 180 0.06 -11.62 19.02
CA ASP A 180 0.31 -11.27 17.62
C ASP A 180 -0.60 -12.05 16.66
N ALA A 181 -0.86 -13.32 16.95
CA ALA A 181 -1.78 -14.15 16.18
C ALA A 181 -3.22 -13.58 16.07
N ALA A 182 -3.62 -12.69 16.98
CA ALA A 182 -4.95 -12.08 16.99
C ALA A 182 -4.98 -10.65 16.42
N VAL A 183 -3.86 -9.90 16.50
CA VAL A 183 -3.85 -8.45 16.20
C VAL A 183 -2.76 -8.01 15.22
N SER A 184 -1.94 -8.93 14.70
CA SER A 184 -0.89 -8.66 13.70
C SER A 184 0.13 -7.58 14.10
N CYS A 185 0.45 -7.47 15.40
CA CYS A 185 1.43 -6.53 15.96
C CYS A 185 2.83 -6.65 15.34
N GLY A 186 3.26 -7.87 15.04
CA GLY A 186 4.53 -8.18 14.40
C GLY A 186 4.59 -7.56 13.02
N TRP A 187 3.56 -7.78 12.19
CA TRP A 187 3.48 -7.19 10.85
C TRP A 187 3.44 -5.65 10.88
N VAL A 188 2.63 -5.07 11.78
CA VAL A 188 2.56 -3.62 11.98
C VAL A 188 3.92 -3.05 12.38
N SER A 189 4.62 -3.73 13.31
CA SER A 189 5.96 -3.34 13.75
C SER A 189 7.00 -3.45 12.64
N GLN A 190 6.88 -4.42 11.73
CA GLN A 190 7.76 -4.54 10.56
C GLN A 190 7.61 -3.32 9.65
N CYS A 191 6.38 -2.89 9.37
CA CYS A 191 6.11 -1.75 8.50
C CYS A 191 6.66 -0.44 9.09
N PHE A 192 6.36 -0.12 10.35
CA PHE A 192 6.85 1.11 10.97
C PHE A 192 8.36 1.10 11.20
N SER A 193 8.93 -0.06 11.53
CA SER A 193 10.38 -0.25 11.59
C SER A 193 11.03 0.02 10.24
N TYR A 194 10.48 -0.54 9.15
CA TYR A 194 10.96 -0.30 7.80
C TYR A 194 10.89 1.19 7.43
N MET A 195 9.76 1.85 7.64
CA MET A 195 9.60 3.29 7.34
C MET A 195 10.64 4.14 8.07
N ALA A 196 10.80 3.92 9.38
CA ALA A 196 11.77 4.67 10.19
C ALA A 196 13.22 4.43 9.74
N ARG A 197 13.56 3.19 9.35
CA ARG A 197 14.90 2.84 8.88
C ARG A 197 15.22 3.43 7.51
N ILE A 198 14.27 3.37 6.57
CA ILE A 198 14.45 3.91 5.22
C ILE A 198 14.50 5.43 5.24
N ALA A 199 13.68 6.09 6.06
CA ALA A 199 13.74 7.55 6.19
C ALA A 199 15.11 8.02 6.73
N ALA A 200 15.71 7.25 7.65
CA ALA A 200 16.99 7.59 8.25
C ALA A 200 18.20 7.22 7.37
N ASN A 201 18.15 6.08 6.68
CA ASN A 201 19.25 5.58 5.86
C ASN A 201 18.70 4.75 4.68
N PRO A 202 18.27 5.40 3.59
CA PRO A 202 17.76 4.70 2.42
C PRO A 202 18.91 3.96 1.74
N PRO A 203 18.75 2.66 1.45
CA PRO A 203 19.85 1.86 0.95
C PRO A 203 20.05 2.02 -0.57
N PRO A 204 21.28 1.87 -1.09
CA PRO A 204 21.54 2.01 -2.52
C PRO A 204 20.73 1.06 -3.40
N GLU A 205 20.45 -0.16 -2.94
CA GLU A 205 19.66 -1.13 -3.72
C GLU A 205 18.20 -0.69 -3.94
N GLN A 206 17.67 0.18 -3.07
CA GLN A 206 16.34 0.77 -3.28
C GLN A 206 16.36 1.77 -4.43
N ALA A 207 17.40 2.60 -4.52
CA ALA A 207 17.57 3.55 -5.62
C ALA A 207 17.74 2.82 -6.95
N ALA A 208 18.60 1.80 -7.00
CA ALA A 208 18.78 0.98 -8.21
C ALA A 208 17.49 0.28 -8.64
N ARG A 209 16.66 -0.20 -7.69
CA ARG A 209 15.35 -0.77 -8.02
C ARG A 209 14.37 0.29 -8.55
N CYS A 210 14.47 1.52 -8.05
CA CYS A 210 13.68 2.65 -8.53
C CYS A 210 14.03 3.01 -9.98
N ASP A 211 15.32 3.02 -10.33
CA ASP A 211 15.79 3.26 -11.70
C ASP A 211 15.21 2.21 -12.68
N LEU A 212 15.36 0.92 -12.35
CA LEU A 212 14.83 -0.17 -13.16
C LEU A 212 13.32 -0.05 -13.40
N PHE A 213 12.56 0.33 -12.37
CA PHE A 213 11.11 0.49 -12.48
C PHE A 213 10.71 1.76 -13.26
N ALA A 214 11.50 2.83 -13.16
CA ALA A 214 11.29 4.05 -13.94
C ALA A 214 11.52 3.78 -15.44
N GLU A 215 12.58 3.07 -15.80
CA GLU A 215 12.85 2.63 -17.18
C GLU A 215 11.70 1.77 -17.73
N ARG A 216 11.14 0.86 -16.91
CA ARG A 216 9.97 0.05 -17.30
C ARG A 216 8.72 0.90 -17.53
N LEU A 217 8.49 1.94 -16.73
CA LEU A 217 7.40 2.89 -16.94
C LEU A 217 7.56 3.63 -18.26
N ILE A 218 8.76 4.15 -18.52
CA ILE A 218 9.06 4.86 -19.76
C ILE A 218 8.88 3.94 -20.96
N ALA A 219 9.45 2.73 -20.92
CA ALA A 219 9.32 1.74 -21.99
C ALA A 219 7.85 1.34 -22.26
N ALA A 220 7.01 1.24 -21.23
CA ALA A 220 5.59 0.93 -21.39
C ALA A 220 4.82 2.08 -22.08
N VAL A 221 5.26 3.33 -21.91
CA VAL A 221 4.69 4.48 -22.62
C VAL A 221 5.22 4.54 -24.05
N ASP A 222 6.53 4.36 -24.24
CA ASP A 222 7.19 4.51 -25.55
C ASP A 222 6.87 3.35 -26.51
N GLU A 223 6.41 2.20 -26.01
CA GLU A 223 5.86 1.11 -26.83
C GLU A 223 4.66 1.58 -27.69
N GLY A 224 3.94 2.62 -27.27
CA GLY A 224 2.81 3.19 -28.01
C GLY A 224 1.60 2.25 -28.16
N TRP A 225 1.60 1.10 -27.46
CA TRP A 225 0.52 0.12 -27.53
C TRP A 225 -0.70 0.54 -26.70
N ALA A 226 -0.48 1.22 -25.57
CA ALA A 226 -1.51 1.53 -24.58
C ALA A 226 -2.14 2.90 -24.82
N ASP A 227 -3.44 2.99 -24.57
CA ASP A 227 -4.14 4.27 -24.46
C ASP A 227 -3.80 4.93 -23.11
N GLU A 228 -3.63 4.11 -22.05
CA GLU A 228 -3.22 4.55 -20.71
C GLU A 228 -2.18 3.61 -20.06
N VAL A 229 -1.16 4.19 -19.44
CA VAL A 229 -0.25 3.49 -18.52
C VAL A 229 -0.57 3.93 -17.09
N VAL A 230 -0.92 2.98 -16.24
CA VAL A 230 -1.22 3.21 -14.83
C VAL A 230 -0.11 2.63 -13.97
N LEU A 231 0.63 3.47 -13.28
CA LEU A 231 1.52 3.08 -12.19
C LEU A 231 0.72 3.02 -10.90
N THR A 232 0.58 1.84 -10.32
CA THR A 232 -0.16 1.62 -9.08
C THR A 232 0.76 1.24 -7.94
N GLY A 233 0.62 1.90 -6.79
CA GLY A 233 1.26 1.52 -5.55
C GLY A 233 0.23 1.19 -4.46
N PHE A 234 0.31 -0.01 -3.90
CA PHE A 234 -0.50 -0.42 -2.76
C PHE A 234 0.28 -0.28 -1.45
N SER A 235 -0.31 0.35 -0.42
CA SER A 235 0.32 0.49 0.90
C SER A 235 1.70 1.19 0.77
N LEU A 236 2.75 0.62 1.37
CA LEU A 236 4.14 1.08 1.22
C LEU A 236 4.68 0.97 -0.23
N GLY A 237 4.02 0.22 -1.11
CA GLY A 237 4.26 0.25 -2.55
C GLY A 237 3.88 1.60 -3.17
N GLY A 238 2.97 2.36 -2.53
CA GLY A 238 2.69 3.76 -2.87
C GLY A 238 3.91 4.67 -2.73
N ASN A 239 4.72 4.47 -1.68
CA ASN A 239 5.97 5.21 -1.50
C ASN A 239 6.93 4.93 -2.66
N GLN A 240 7.03 3.66 -3.08
CA GLN A 240 7.87 3.27 -4.22
C GLN A 240 7.31 3.81 -5.53
N ALA A 241 5.99 3.77 -5.75
CA ALA A 241 5.37 4.30 -6.96
C ALA A 241 5.63 5.80 -7.15
N VAL A 242 5.56 6.60 -6.08
CA VAL A 242 5.92 8.02 -6.12
C VAL A 242 7.40 8.21 -6.48
N ARG A 243 8.31 7.44 -5.86
CA ARG A 243 9.75 7.50 -6.18
C ARG A 243 10.01 7.13 -7.65
N VAL A 244 9.38 6.05 -8.13
CA VAL A 244 9.49 5.57 -9.52
C VAL A 244 8.98 6.60 -10.50
N LEU A 245 7.83 7.21 -10.23
CA LEU A 245 7.28 8.25 -11.11
C LEU A 245 8.17 9.50 -11.13
N ALA A 246 8.61 9.97 -9.95
CA ALA A 246 9.53 11.11 -9.89
C ALA A 246 10.83 10.83 -10.66
N ARG A 247 11.40 9.62 -10.50
CA ARG A 247 12.59 9.22 -11.23
C ARG A 247 12.35 9.12 -12.74
N ALA A 248 11.20 8.60 -13.16
CA ALA A 248 10.82 8.57 -14.57
C ALA A 248 10.66 9.97 -15.17
N LEU A 249 10.13 10.92 -14.40
CA LEU A 249 10.02 12.33 -14.80
C LEU A 249 11.38 13.02 -14.91
N GLU A 250 12.35 12.66 -14.07
CA GLU A 250 13.73 13.13 -14.20
C GLU A 250 14.40 12.63 -15.48
N ILE A 251 14.20 11.34 -15.82
CA ILE A 251 14.77 10.73 -17.03
C ILE A 251 14.05 11.21 -18.29
N ARG A 252 12.73 11.36 -18.23
CA ARG A 252 11.86 11.69 -19.37
C ARG A 252 10.88 12.82 -18.99
N PRO A 253 11.29 14.11 -19.08
CA PRO A 253 10.50 15.25 -18.62
C PRO A 253 9.16 15.49 -19.34
N ASP A 254 8.97 14.95 -20.54
CA ASP A 254 7.70 14.99 -21.29
C ASP A 254 6.75 13.81 -20.98
N LEU A 255 7.05 12.99 -19.97
CA LEU A 255 6.19 11.86 -19.55
C LEU A 255 4.79 12.34 -19.18
N GLY A 256 3.78 11.76 -19.84
CA GLY A 256 2.38 12.14 -19.68
C GLY A 256 1.88 13.22 -20.65
N ARG A 257 2.77 13.81 -21.47
CA ARG A 257 2.40 14.86 -22.45
C ARG A 257 2.19 14.32 -23.87
N GLY A 258 2.45 13.04 -24.09
CA GLY A 258 2.27 12.35 -25.37
C GLY A 258 0.84 11.80 -25.57
N PRO A 259 0.64 10.96 -26.59
CA PRO A 259 -0.68 10.39 -26.91
C PRO A 259 -1.14 9.33 -25.91
N THR A 260 -0.21 8.67 -25.22
CA THR A 260 -0.51 7.69 -24.17
C THR A 260 -0.63 8.41 -22.83
N ALA A 261 -1.80 8.32 -22.20
CA ALA A 261 -2.02 8.89 -20.88
C ALA A 261 -1.18 8.17 -19.83
N VAL A 262 -0.69 8.91 -18.82
CA VAL A 262 0.05 8.32 -17.70
C VAL A 262 -0.68 8.71 -16.41
N SER A 263 -0.95 7.72 -15.56
CA SER A 263 -1.64 7.93 -14.29
C SER A 263 -0.95 7.22 -13.12
N LEU A 264 -0.90 7.88 -11.96
CA LEU A 264 -0.54 7.32 -10.67
C LEU A 264 -1.80 6.92 -9.90
N LEU A 265 -1.85 5.67 -9.43
CA LEU A 265 -2.86 5.18 -8.51
C LEU A 265 -2.22 4.81 -7.18
N THR A 266 -2.63 5.46 -6.10
CA THR A 266 -2.23 5.08 -4.74
C THR A 266 -3.40 4.44 -4.00
N LEU A 267 -3.17 3.31 -3.34
CA LEU A 267 -4.20 2.54 -2.63
C LEU A 267 -3.82 2.39 -1.17
N GLY A 268 -4.70 2.84 -0.26
CA GLY A 268 -4.47 2.76 1.19
C GLY A 268 -3.15 3.45 1.58
N GLN A 269 -2.93 4.66 1.09
CA GLN A 269 -1.60 5.26 1.14
C GLN A 269 -1.16 5.69 2.53
N GLY A 270 0.17 5.68 2.77
CA GLY A 270 0.82 6.21 3.98
C GLY A 270 1.89 7.27 3.66
N LEU A 271 1.78 7.96 2.52
CA LEU A 271 2.80 8.87 1.98
C LEU A 271 3.15 9.98 2.97
N CYS A 272 2.15 10.64 3.55
CA CYS A 272 2.37 11.72 4.51
C CYS A 272 3.14 11.25 5.76
N ILE A 273 2.95 9.99 6.18
CA ILE A 273 3.66 9.42 7.33
C ILE A 273 5.13 9.20 6.99
N GLN A 274 5.43 8.70 5.78
CA GLN A 274 6.82 8.60 5.32
C GLN A 274 7.47 9.98 5.20
N ALA A 275 6.75 10.96 4.65
CA ALA A 275 7.24 12.33 4.52
C ALA A 275 7.49 13.02 5.88
N ALA A 276 6.68 12.72 6.90
CA ALA A 276 6.85 13.27 8.25
C ALA A 276 8.11 12.73 8.96
N LEU A 277 8.60 11.53 8.58
CA LEU A 277 9.81 10.94 9.14
C LEU A 277 11.11 11.63 8.69
N GLY A 278 11.04 12.67 7.87
CA GLY A 278 12.21 13.47 7.43
C GLY A 278 12.93 12.91 6.21
N ASP A 279 12.28 12.06 5.42
CA ASP A 279 12.83 11.52 4.18
C ASP A 279 12.80 12.59 3.06
N GLU A 280 13.82 13.44 3.00
CA GLU A 280 13.86 14.56 2.04
C GLU A 280 13.88 14.10 0.58
N THR A 281 14.46 12.94 0.28
CA THR A 281 14.39 12.36 -1.09
C THR A 281 12.96 12.04 -1.48
N PHE A 282 12.17 11.51 -0.55
CA PHE A 282 10.76 11.23 -0.77
C PHE A 282 9.91 12.50 -0.84
N ARG A 283 10.22 13.49 0.00
CA ARG A 283 9.56 14.81 -0.04
C ARG A 283 9.81 15.51 -1.38
N ALA A 284 11.03 15.44 -1.91
CA ALA A 284 11.35 15.94 -3.25
C ALA A 284 10.56 15.19 -4.34
N ALA A 285 10.49 13.85 -4.27
CA ALA A 285 9.71 13.05 -5.21
C ALA A 285 8.21 13.43 -5.19
N LEU A 286 7.61 13.64 -4.01
CA LEU A 286 6.22 14.11 -3.89
C LEU A 286 6.02 15.49 -4.53
N ARG A 287 6.95 16.42 -4.36
CA ARG A 287 6.87 17.75 -5.00
C ARG A 287 6.98 17.65 -6.53
N ALA A 288 7.84 16.78 -7.04
CA ALA A 288 7.97 16.55 -8.48
C ALA A 288 6.69 15.96 -9.09
N VAL A 289 6.10 14.95 -8.43
CA VAL A 289 4.82 14.35 -8.86
C VAL A 289 3.67 15.35 -8.79
N GLU A 290 3.64 16.22 -7.78
CA GLU A 290 2.63 17.28 -7.69
C GLU A 290 2.78 18.33 -8.80
N ALA A 291 4.02 18.72 -9.11
CA ALA A 291 4.29 19.73 -10.14
C ALA A 291 3.96 19.25 -11.56
N GLU A 292 4.02 17.94 -11.83
CA GLU A 292 3.69 17.40 -13.16
C GLU A 292 2.18 17.20 -13.33
N GLY A 293 1.50 18.25 -13.77
CA GLY A 293 0.06 18.25 -14.03
C GLY A 293 -0.39 17.35 -15.20
N SER A 294 0.52 16.92 -16.09
CA SER A 294 0.17 16.05 -17.22
C SER A 294 -0.07 14.60 -16.81
N VAL A 295 0.50 14.16 -15.69
CA VAL A 295 0.28 12.81 -15.14
C VAL A 295 -0.97 12.84 -14.26
N GLY A 296 -1.95 11.99 -14.52
CA GLY A 296 -3.11 11.82 -13.66
C GLY A 296 -2.71 11.29 -12.27
N TRP A 297 -3.40 11.69 -11.19
CA TRP A 297 -3.18 11.09 -9.88
C TRP A 297 -4.50 10.83 -9.16
N VAL A 298 -4.76 9.56 -8.86
CA VAL A 298 -5.90 9.10 -8.07
C VAL A 298 -5.39 8.47 -6.78
N ASP A 299 -6.00 8.84 -5.66
CA ASP A 299 -5.75 8.22 -4.37
C ASP A 299 -7.02 7.56 -3.85
N ALA A 300 -7.01 6.23 -3.74
CA ALA A 300 -8.07 5.47 -3.11
C ALA A 300 -7.68 5.11 -1.67
N THR A 301 -8.10 5.93 -0.70
CA THR A 301 -7.78 5.75 0.72
C THR A 301 -9.04 5.89 1.58
N SER A 302 -9.20 4.98 2.54
CA SER A 302 -10.42 4.85 3.33
C SER A 302 -10.17 5.44 4.70
N ALA A 303 -11.12 6.24 5.19
CA ALA A 303 -11.06 6.80 6.54
C ALA A 303 -11.09 5.72 7.65
N SER A 304 -11.50 4.49 7.32
CA SER A 304 -11.66 3.39 8.27
C SER A 304 -10.54 2.36 8.24
N ASP A 305 -9.61 2.47 7.29
CA ASP A 305 -8.48 1.56 7.19
C ASP A 305 -7.41 1.90 8.26
N PRO A 306 -7.10 0.97 9.18
CA PRO A 306 -6.16 1.21 10.27
C PRO A 306 -4.68 1.25 9.82
N ALA A 307 -4.36 0.85 8.60
CA ALA A 307 -2.98 0.79 8.10
C ALA A 307 -2.65 1.81 6.99
N SER A 308 -3.53 2.81 6.78
CA SER A 308 -3.28 3.94 5.88
C SER A 308 -3.40 5.27 6.61
N ALA A 309 -3.12 6.37 5.91
CA ALA A 309 -3.22 7.74 6.40
C ALA A 309 -4.68 8.20 6.66
N CYS A 310 -5.67 7.34 6.45
CA CYS A 310 -7.09 7.59 6.62
C CYS A 310 -7.59 8.82 5.86
N THR A 311 -7.72 9.97 6.52
CA THR A 311 -8.23 11.23 5.95
C THR A 311 -7.14 12.24 5.63
N ILE A 312 -5.89 11.97 6.04
CA ILE A 312 -4.78 12.89 5.87
C ILE A 312 -4.39 12.95 4.39
N HIS A 313 -4.25 14.18 3.88
CA HIS A 313 -3.85 14.42 2.49
C HIS A 313 -2.48 13.80 2.19
N ALA A 314 -2.32 13.20 1.00
CA ALA A 314 -1.07 12.58 0.53
C ALA A 314 0.14 13.52 0.64
N LEU A 315 -0.07 14.82 0.39
CA LEU A 315 0.96 15.88 0.40
C LEU A 315 1.07 16.65 1.73
N HIS A 316 0.39 16.19 2.79
CA HIS A 316 0.42 16.87 4.09
C HIS A 316 1.86 17.05 4.59
N GLY A 317 2.21 18.28 4.98
CA GLY A 317 3.55 18.64 5.46
C GLY A 317 4.63 18.71 4.38
N VAL A 318 4.28 18.54 3.10
CA VAL A 318 5.22 18.62 1.95
C VAL A 318 4.93 19.82 1.08
N VAL A 319 3.66 20.02 0.73
CA VAL A 319 3.17 21.14 -0.09
C VAL A 319 2.23 21.96 0.78
N ALA A 320 2.47 23.27 0.89
CA ALA A 320 1.70 24.14 1.78
C ALA A 320 0.25 24.33 1.29
N GLN A 321 0.07 24.45 -0.03
CA GLN A 321 -1.22 24.60 -0.69
C GLN A 321 -1.27 23.64 -1.88
N PRO A 322 -1.53 22.34 -1.64
CA PRO A 322 -1.69 21.38 -2.74
C PRO A 322 -2.94 21.73 -3.56
N ASP A 323 -2.96 21.36 -4.84
CA ASP A 323 -4.18 21.48 -5.63
C ASP A 323 -5.29 20.66 -4.96
N PRO A 324 -6.43 21.26 -4.57
CA PRO A 324 -7.50 20.54 -3.86
C PRO A 324 -8.10 19.37 -4.66
N ASN A 325 -7.87 19.33 -5.97
CA ASN A 325 -8.33 18.29 -6.88
C ASN A 325 -7.25 17.25 -7.21
N ARG A 326 -6.06 17.35 -6.62
CA ARG A 326 -4.91 16.46 -6.87
C ARG A 326 -4.30 15.93 -5.56
N PRO A 327 -4.27 14.60 -5.33
CA PRO A 327 -4.91 13.57 -6.13
C PRO A 327 -6.44 13.69 -6.15
N VAL A 328 -7.06 13.14 -7.20
CA VAL A 328 -8.49 12.85 -7.20
C VAL A 328 -8.76 11.80 -6.13
N ARG A 329 -9.35 12.22 -5.01
CA ARG A 329 -9.57 11.36 -3.85
C ARG A 329 -10.81 10.48 -4.05
N ARG A 330 -10.59 9.17 -4.00
CA ARG A 330 -11.59 8.12 -3.86
C ARG A 330 -11.56 7.63 -2.42
N ALA A 331 -12.70 7.64 -1.75
CA ALA A 331 -12.80 7.15 -0.37
C ALA A 331 -13.63 5.87 -0.32
N PRO A 332 -13.02 4.67 -0.40
CA PRO A 332 -13.76 3.42 -0.29
C PRO A 332 -14.47 3.34 1.06
N ARG A 333 -15.80 3.32 1.02
CA ARG A 333 -16.64 3.18 2.22
C ARG A 333 -16.93 1.71 2.45
N PHE A 334 -15.92 0.95 2.89
CA PHE A 334 -16.03 -0.52 3.00
C PHE A 334 -17.24 -0.99 3.84
N HIS A 335 -17.68 -0.22 4.84
CA HIS A 335 -18.90 -0.49 5.60
C HIS A 335 -20.21 -0.45 4.78
N ARG A 336 -20.18 0.07 3.54
CA ARG A 336 -21.32 0.07 2.59
C ARG A 336 -21.10 -0.87 1.40
N LEU A 337 -19.88 -1.36 1.24
CA LEU A 337 -19.47 -2.20 0.11
C LEU A 337 -19.39 -3.67 0.52
N LEU A 338 -19.31 -3.94 1.82
CA LEU A 338 -19.30 -5.28 2.38
C LEU A 338 -20.57 -5.51 3.17
N THR A 339 -20.97 -6.77 3.26
CA THR A 339 -22.01 -7.21 4.18
C THR A 339 -21.60 -6.91 5.63
N ASP A 340 -22.58 -6.73 6.52
CA ASP A 340 -22.31 -6.46 7.93
C ASP A 340 -21.48 -7.56 8.60
N GLU A 341 -21.67 -8.81 8.18
CA GLU A 341 -20.89 -9.95 8.66
C GLU A 341 -19.43 -9.84 8.22
N HIS A 342 -19.18 -9.67 6.92
CA HIS A 342 -17.83 -9.54 6.37
C HIS A 342 -17.12 -8.30 6.94
N PHE A 343 -17.80 -7.15 7.02
CA PHE A 343 -17.22 -5.94 7.60
C PHE A 343 -16.84 -6.12 9.08
N ARG A 344 -17.68 -6.80 9.88
CA ARG A 344 -17.35 -7.13 11.28
C ARG A 344 -16.18 -8.09 11.39
N ALA A 345 -16.02 -9.01 10.43
CA ALA A 345 -14.89 -9.93 10.40
C ALA A 345 -13.58 -9.18 10.11
N ILE A 346 -13.50 -8.41 9.01
CA ILE A 346 -12.26 -7.73 8.63
C ILE A 346 -11.84 -6.65 9.63
N ARG A 347 -12.77 -6.04 10.38
CA ARG A 347 -12.42 -5.07 11.43
C ARG A 347 -11.63 -5.65 12.59
N ARG A 348 -11.64 -6.98 12.76
CA ARG A 348 -10.83 -7.69 13.76
C ARG A 348 -9.45 -8.07 13.25
N ASP A 349 -9.23 -7.99 11.94
CA ASP A 349 -7.95 -8.27 11.29
C ASP A 349 -7.53 -7.04 10.47
N PRO A 350 -6.73 -6.14 11.06
CA PRO A 350 -6.25 -4.92 10.40
C PRO A 350 -5.58 -5.18 9.05
N LEU A 351 -4.90 -6.33 8.90
CA LEU A 351 -4.23 -6.68 7.66
C LEU A 351 -5.26 -7.11 6.60
N ALA A 352 -6.24 -7.93 6.97
CA ALA A 352 -7.32 -8.29 6.06
C ALA A 352 -8.11 -7.05 5.59
N PHE A 353 -8.40 -6.12 6.51
CA PHE A 353 -9.00 -4.82 6.18
C PHE A 353 -8.13 -4.08 5.16
N HIS A 354 -6.84 -3.91 5.45
CA HIS A 354 -5.94 -3.18 4.58
C HIS A 354 -5.77 -3.84 3.21
N PHE A 355 -5.91 -5.15 3.08
CA PHE A 355 -5.90 -5.84 1.79
C PHE A 355 -7.21 -5.74 1.01
N GLN A 356 -8.28 -5.20 1.60
CA GLN A 356 -9.59 -5.10 0.95
C GLN A 356 -9.59 -4.20 -0.29
N TYR A 357 -8.62 -3.28 -0.41
CA TYR A 357 -8.44 -2.48 -1.64
C TYR A 357 -8.16 -3.34 -2.87
N LEU A 358 -7.64 -4.55 -2.71
CA LEU A 358 -7.25 -5.43 -3.82
C LEU A 358 -8.24 -6.59 -4.02
N LYS A 359 -9.38 -6.58 -3.31
CA LYS A 359 -10.36 -7.66 -3.26
C LYS A 359 -11.71 -7.21 -3.80
N ALA A 360 -12.54 -8.20 -4.13
CA ALA A 360 -13.92 -7.94 -4.49
C ALA A 360 -14.70 -7.38 -3.29
N VAL A 361 -15.70 -6.57 -3.61
CA VAL A 361 -16.71 -6.11 -2.65
C VAL A 361 -17.90 -7.08 -2.65
N ASP A 362 -18.74 -7.04 -1.61
CA ASP A 362 -19.93 -7.89 -1.53
C ASP A 362 -21.16 -7.21 -2.15
N LEU A 363 -21.17 -5.87 -2.17
CA LEU A 363 -22.30 -5.04 -2.57
C LEU A 363 -21.87 -4.03 -3.64
N PRO A 364 -22.75 -3.69 -4.60
CA PRO A 364 -22.45 -2.65 -5.58
C PRO A 364 -22.15 -1.30 -4.91
N GLY A 365 -21.22 -0.52 -5.47
CA GLY A 365 -20.95 0.82 -4.98
C GLY A 365 -19.76 1.51 -5.63
N GLY A 366 -19.32 2.61 -5.02
CA GLY A 366 -18.37 3.56 -5.63
C GLY A 366 -16.90 3.14 -5.67
N TYR A 367 -16.56 1.89 -5.31
CA TYR A 367 -15.20 1.36 -5.38
C TYR A 367 -15.21 -0.06 -5.96
N ASP A 368 -14.39 -0.25 -6.99
CA ASP A 368 -14.15 -1.52 -7.64
C ASP A 368 -12.68 -1.54 -8.11
N TRP A 369 -11.87 -2.40 -7.50
CA TRP A 369 -10.46 -2.56 -7.84
C TRP A 369 -10.25 -2.96 -9.30
N PHE A 370 -11.04 -3.91 -9.80
CA PHE A 370 -10.89 -4.45 -11.14
C PHE A 370 -11.25 -3.42 -12.20
N ALA A 371 -12.23 -2.57 -11.91
CA ALA A 371 -12.59 -1.50 -12.81
C ALA A 371 -11.58 -0.34 -12.79
N LEU A 372 -10.98 -0.02 -11.64
CA LEU A 372 -9.86 0.94 -11.57
C LEU A 372 -8.60 0.41 -12.27
N ALA A 373 -8.31 -0.87 -12.11
CA ALA A 373 -7.08 -1.49 -12.58
C ALA A 373 -7.15 -1.97 -14.03
N ALA A 374 -8.30 -2.49 -14.47
CA ALA A 374 -8.48 -3.15 -15.76
C ALA A 374 -9.81 -2.83 -16.47
N GLY A 375 -10.51 -1.77 -16.04
CA GLY A 375 -11.74 -1.32 -16.67
C GLY A 375 -11.49 -0.50 -17.94
N PRO A 376 -12.57 -0.23 -18.71
CA PRO A 376 -12.47 0.43 -20.02
C PRO A 376 -12.36 1.96 -19.97
N ASP A 377 -12.51 2.58 -18.79
CA ASP A 377 -12.46 4.04 -18.60
C ASP A 377 -11.03 4.46 -18.21
N PHE A 378 -10.57 5.62 -18.67
CA PHE A 378 -9.34 6.23 -18.15
C PHE A 378 -9.45 6.41 -16.64
N LEU A 379 -8.34 6.20 -15.92
CA LEU A 379 -8.36 6.14 -14.46
C LEU A 379 -8.92 7.43 -13.83
N VAL A 380 -8.49 8.60 -14.32
CA VAL A 380 -8.92 9.90 -13.80
C VAL A 380 -10.40 10.18 -14.11
N GLU A 381 -10.86 9.85 -15.32
CA GLU A 381 -12.25 10.05 -15.73
C GLU A 381 -13.19 9.22 -14.87
N ARG A 382 -12.88 7.92 -14.74
CA ARG A 382 -13.59 7.01 -13.84
C ARG A 382 -13.61 7.54 -12.42
N SER A 383 -12.51 8.16 -11.98
CA SER A 383 -12.35 8.59 -10.60
C SER A 383 -13.05 9.91 -10.27
N ARG A 384 -13.60 10.62 -11.26
CA ARG A 384 -14.45 11.80 -11.07
C ARG A 384 -15.95 11.52 -11.10
N ALA A 385 -16.37 10.38 -11.66
CA ALA A 385 -17.76 9.94 -11.77
C ALA A 385 -18.30 9.25 -10.51
#